data_AF-M0EWM5-F1
#
_entry.id   AF-M0EWM5-F1
#
_cell.length_a   1.000
_cell.length_b   1.000
_cell.length_c   1.000
_cell.angle_alpha   90.00
_cell.angle_beta   90.00
_cell.angle_gamma   90.00
#
_symmetry.space_group_name_H-M   'P 1'
#
loop_
_entity.id
_entity.type
_entity.pdbx_description
1 polymer ?
#
loop_
_entity_poly.entity_id
_entity_poly.type
_entity_poly.pdbx_seq_one_letter_code
_entity_poly.pdbx_strand_id
1 'polypeptide(L)'
;MEPTAMSLSRTYSDRVYPDPWEKVLDYRRVRAYAAEHPNAGRVRVGRALDLPAERVRGWLDDAVPDPVRGINSAVDRSWLDPDPAGETAAALVDLLAHVLAGGSIPVGNYVPAVTPSERVSAAEIRTAFERVGVETRTRNADAPGRAAEVVPTLSLIHISER
;
A
#
# COMPACT_ATOMS: atom_id res chain seq x y z
N MET A 1 -16.54 6.51 1.77
CA MET A 1 -15.86 5.26 2.15
C MET A 1 -14.79 5.66 3.13
N GLU A 2 -14.79 5.12 4.34
CA GLU A 2 -13.70 5.36 5.31
C GLU A 2 -12.48 4.49 4.93
N PRO A 3 -11.25 5.03 5.00
CA PRO A 3 -10.04 4.30 4.67
C PRO A 3 -9.68 3.33 5.81
N THR A 4 -10.45 2.26 5.95
CA THR A 4 -10.18 1.17 6.90
C THR A 4 -9.16 0.16 6.35
N ALA A 5 -8.57 -0.66 7.22
CA ALA A 5 -7.73 -1.78 6.79
C ALA A 5 -8.47 -2.76 5.85
N MET A 6 -9.77 -2.96 6.08
CA MET A 6 -10.61 -3.83 5.25
C MET A 6 -10.84 -3.23 3.87
N SER A 7 -11.22 -1.95 3.77
CA SER A 7 -11.42 -1.30 2.47
C SER A 7 -10.12 -1.21 1.66
N LEU A 8 -8.99 -0.93 2.33
CA LEU A 8 -7.67 -0.97 1.68
C LEU A 8 -7.31 -2.37 1.18
N SER A 9 -7.51 -3.42 1.98
CA SER A 9 -7.19 -4.79 1.54
C SER A 9 -7.93 -5.20 0.27
N ARG A 10 -9.19 -4.75 0.12
CA ARG A 10 -10.05 -5.05 -1.03
C ARG A 10 -9.67 -4.31 -2.32
N THR A 11 -8.69 -3.40 -2.30
CA THR A 11 -8.09 -2.85 -3.53
C THR A 11 -7.08 -3.79 -4.16
N TYR A 12 -6.60 -4.80 -3.41
CA TYR A 12 -5.73 -5.85 -3.92
C TYR A 12 -6.55 -6.94 -4.62
N SER A 13 -5.88 -7.70 -5.47
CA SER A 13 -6.45 -8.90 -6.09
C SER A 13 -5.66 -10.12 -5.65
N ASP A 14 -6.35 -11.24 -5.48
CA ASP A 14 -5.75 -12.52 -5.10
C ASP A 14 -6.38 -13.65 -5.92
N ARG A 15 -5.59 -14.67 -6.29
CA ARG A 15 -6.07 -15.81 -7.08
C ARG A 15 -6.74 -16.89 -6.23
N VAL A 16 -6.45 -16.91 -4.92
CA VAL A 16 -6.85 -17.93 -3.96
C VAL A 16 -7.96 -17.43 -3.05
N TYR A 17 -7.87 -16.16 -2.62
CA TYR A 17 -8.85 -15.52 -1.74
C TYR A 17 -9.80 -14.63 -2.54
N PRO A 18 -11.11 -14.95 -2.61
CA PRO A 18 -12.11 -14.08 -3.22
C PRO A 18 -12.22 -12.71 -2.52
N ASP A 19 -12.11 -12.70 -1.19
CA ASP A 19 -11.96 -11.47 -0.39
C ASP A 19 -10.53 -11.38 0.18
N PRO A 20 -9.69 -10.45 -0.30
CA PRO A 20 -8.35 -10.25 0.24
C PRO A 20 -8.30 -9.97 1.74
N TRP A 21 -9.39 -9.49 2.35
CA TRP A 21 -9.45 -9.30 3.79
C TRP A 21 -9.33 -10.62 4.57
N GLU A 22 -9.90 -11.71 4.05
CA GLU A 22 -9.76 -13.04 4.67
C GLU A 22 -8.30 -13.50 4.70
N LYS A 23 -7.52 -13.18 3.67
CA LYS A 23 -6.07 -13.45 3.65
C LYS A 23 -5.33 -12.71 4.76
N VAL A 24 -5.71 -11.47 5.04
CA VAL A 24 -5.15 -10.67 6.14
C VAL A 24 -5.47 -11.32 7.48
N LEU A 25 -6.72 -11.74 7.68
CA LEU A 25 -7.15 -12.42 8.91
C LEU A 25 -6.40 -13.75 9.09
N ASP A 26 -6.30 -14.58 8.07
CA ASP A 26 -5.57 -15.85 8.09
C ASP A 26 -4.10 -15.67 8.44
N TYR A 27 -3.44 -14.69 7.80
CA TYR A 27 -2.06 -14.35 8.12
C TYR A 27 -1.89 -13.97 9.59
N ARG A 28 -2.77 -13.11 10.11
CA ARG A 28 -2.74 -12.70 11.53
C ARG A 28 -2.96 -13.90 12.48
N ARG A 29 -3.90 -14.79 12.17
CA ARG A 29 -4.14 -16.03 12.94
C ARG A 29 -2.91 -16.93 12.96
N VAL A 30 -2.24 -17.10 11.82
CA VAL A 30 -0.99 -17.89 11.71
C VAL A 30 0.12 -17.26 12.54
N ARG A 31 0.34 -15.94 12.45
CA ARG A 31 1.39 -15.26 13.23
C ARG A 31 1.11 -15.31 14.73
N ALA A 32 -0.14 -15.15 15.16
CA ALA A 32 -0.54 -15.27 16.55
C ALA A 32 -0.30 -16.69 17.09
N TYR A 33 -0.76 -17.72 16.36
CA TYR A 33 -0.54 -19.12 16.75
C TYR A 33 0.95 -19.47 16.82
N ALA A 34 1.76 -19.00 15.86
CA ALA A 34 3.20 -19.24 15.86
C ALA A 34 3.91 -18.57 17.03
N ALA A 35 3.45 -17.38 17.46
CA ALA A 35 3.99 -16.70 18.63
C ALA A 35 3.68 -17.46 19.94
N GLU A 36 2.47 -18.03 20.06
CA GLU A 36 2.06 -18.86 21.21
C GLU A 36 2.70 -20.26 21.19
N HIS A 37 3.04 -20.76 20.00
CA HIS A 37 3.59 -22.09 19.78
C HIS A 37 4.84 -22.06 18.90
N PRO A 38 5.98 -21.54 19.40
CA PRO A 38 7.18 -21.28 18.58
C PRO A 38 7.79 -22.53 17.92
N ASN A 39 7.56 -23.72 18.48
CA ASN A 39 8.04 -24.99 17.93
C ASN A 39 7.03 -25.68 16.99
N ALA A 40 5.87 -25.06 16.72
CA ALA A 40 4.86 -25.65 15.84
C ALA A 40 5.25 -25.47 14.37
N GLY A 41 5.61 -26.57 13.71
CA GLY A 41 5.84 -26.57 12.27
C GLY A 41 4.55 -26.36 11.47
N ARG A 42 4.71 -26.00 10.19
CA ARG A 42 3.62 -25.70 9.22
C ARG A 42 2.44 -26.66 9.22
N VAL A 43 2.67 -27.97 9.40
CA VAL A 43 1.62 -29.00 9.41
C VAL A 43 0.73 -28.86 10.65
N ARG A 44 1.33 -28.64 11.82
CA ARG A 44 0.61 -28.47 13.08
C ARG A 44 -0.21 -27.18 13.06
N VAL A 45 0.39 -26.09 12.60
CA VAL A 45 -0.28 -24.79 12.48
C VAL A 45 -1.42 -24.86 11.46
N GLY A 46 -1.18 -25.43 10.27
CA GLY A 46 -2.21 -25.59 9.23
C GLY A 46 -3.39 -26.43 9.71
N ARG A 47 -3.14 -27.55 10.40
CA ARG A 47 -4.21 -28.37 11.00
C ARG A 47 -5.00 -27.61 12.07
N ALA A 48 -4.33 -26.80 12.90
CA ALA A 48 -4.98 -26.07 13.98
C ALA A 48 -5.88 -24.92 13.47
N LEU A 49 -5.52 -24.32 12.34
CA LEU A 49 -6.21 -23.16 11.76
C LEU A 49 -7.06 -23.48 10.52
N ASP A 50 -7.14 -24.75 10.14
CA ASP A 50 -7.79 -25.25 8.93
C ASP A 50 -7.25 -24.57 7.65
N LEU A 51 -5.92 -24.55 7.52
CA LEU A 51 -5.20 -23.92 6.41
C LEU A 51 -4.26 -24.92 5.71
N PRO A 52 -4.08 -24.82 4.37
CA PRO A 52 -3.09 -25.60 3.66
C PRO A 52 -1.67 -25.37 4.20
N ALA A 53 -0.95 -26.46 4.52
CA ALA A 53 0.37 -26.38 5.11
C ALA A 53 1.40 -25.64 4.24
N GLU A 54 1.25 -25.64 2.90
CA GLU A 54 2.10 -24.86 1.99
C GLU A 54 1.88 -23.35 2.12
N ARG A 55 0.64 -22.91 2.33
CA ARG A 55 0.33 -21.49 2.56
C ARG A 55 0.94 -21.01 3.88
N VAL A 56 0.73 -21.81 4.92
CA VAL A 56 1.27 -21.54 6.25
C VAL A 56 2.80 -21.48 6.21
N ARG A 57 3.45 -22.38 5.47
CA ARG A 57 4.90 -22.38 5.31
C ARG A 57 5.41 -21.01 4.89
N GLY A 58 4.87 -20.44 3.81
CA GLY A 58 5.31 -19.15 3.31
C GLY A 58 5.25 -18.06 4.40
N TRP A 59 4.16 -18.02 5.17
CA TRP A 59 3.97 -16.99 6.20
C TRP A 59 4.81 -17.21 7.48
N LEU A 60 5.24 -18.44 7.75
CA LEU A 60 6.22 -18.75 8.79
C LEU A 60 7.65 -18.42 8.33
N ASP A 61 7.95 -18.64 7.05
CA ASP A 61 9.22 -18.26 6.38
C ASP A 61 9.24 -16.75 6.02
N ASP A 62 8.59 -15.91 6.85
CA ASP A 62 8.51 -14.45 6.75
C ASP A 62 7.92 -13.84 5.47
N ALA A 63 7.26 -14.63 4.62
CA ALA A 63 6.50 -14.07 3.50
C ALA A 63 5.27 -13.31 4.02
N VAL A 64 5.24 -12.00 3.79
CA VAL A 64 4.09 -11.13 4.12
C VAL A 64 3.17 -11.02 2.89
N PRO A 65 1.84 -11.16 3.04
CA PRO A 65 0.92 -10.85 1.94
C PRO A 65 0.94 -9.38 1.51
N ASP A 66 0.76 -9.09 0.22
CA ASP A 66 0.63 -7.71 -0.30
C ASP A 66 -0.39 -6.83 0.43
N PRO A 67 -1.64 -7.25 0.68
CA PRO A 67 -2.58 -6.43 1.43
C PRO A 67 -2.12 -6.15 2.86
N VAL A 68 -1.39 -7.08 3.49
CA VAL A 68 -0.81 -6.86 4.83
C VAL A 68 0.31 -5.84 4.77
N ARG A 69 1.20 -5.91 3.76
CA ARG A 69 2.24 -4.88 3.53
C ARG A 69 1.63 -3.50 3.34
N GLY A 70 0.57 -3.41 2.51
CA GLY A 70 -0.15 -2.17 2.25
C GLY A 70 -0.77 -1.60 3.52
N ILE A 71 -1.46 -2.43 4.31
CA ILE A 71 -2.03 -2.03 5.60
C ILE A 71 -0.94 -1.52 6.55
N ASN A 72 0.17 -2.25 6.72
CA ASN A 72 1.24 -1.83 7.60
C ASN A 72 1.81 -0.47 7.17
N SER A 73 2.07 -0.29 5.87
CA SER A 73 2.56 0.98 5.32
C SER A 73 1.58 2.14 5.54
N ALA A 74 0.27 1.89 5.47
CA ALA A 74 -0.76 2.87 5.73
C ALA A 74 -0.91 3.19 7.22
N VAL A 75 -0.81 2.19 8.11
CA VAL A 75 -0.79 2.37 9.57
C VAL A 75 0.42 3.21 9.99
N ASP A 76 1.62 2.89 9.49
CA ASP A 76 2.86 3.62 9.81
C ASP A 76 2.77 5.11 9.46
N ARG A 77 1.91 5.47 8.49
CA ARG A 77 1.67 6.84 8.04
C ARG A 77 0.35 7.43 8.54
N SER A 78 -0.35 6.73 9.42
CA SER A 78 -1.67 7.13 9.94
C SER A 78 -2.73 7.38 8.85
N TRP A 79 -2.61 6.72 7.70
CA TRP A 79 -3.55 6.87 6.58
C TRP A 79 -4.88 6.15 6.79
N LEU A 80 -4.90 5.19 7.72
CA LEU A 80 -6.11 4.43 8.02
C LEU A 80 -6.93 5.14 9.11
N ASP A 81 -8.21 5.35 8.82
CA ASP A 81 -9.17 6.02 9.69
C ASP A 81 -8.61 7.30 10.36
N PRO A 82 -8.06 8.27 9.58
CA PRO A 82 -7.50 9.49 10.14
C PRO A 82 -8.60 10.36 10.74
N ASP A 83 -8.27 11.16 11.75
CA ASP A 83 -9.15 12.23 12.22
C ASP A 83 -9.53 13.14 11.04
N PRO A 84 -10.83 13.30 10.71
CA PRO A 84 -11.26 14.16 9.60
C PRO A 84 -10.84 15.62 9.73
N ALA A 85 -10.63 16.11 10.96
CA ALA A 85 -10.11 17.46 11.22
C ALA A 85 -8.58 17.48 11.38
N GLY A 86 -7.93 16.32 11.32
CA GLY A 86 -6.50 16.14 11.52
C GLY A 86 -5.66 16.41 10.27
N GLU A 87 -4.38 16.64 10.51
CA GLU A 87 -3.40 16.97 9.46
C GLU A 87 -3.29 15.86 8.39
N THR A 88 -3.37 14.58 8.78
CA THR A 88 -3.27 13.47 7.81
C THR A 88 -4.43 13.46 6.82
N ALA A 89 -5.67 13.71 7.27
CA ALA A 89 -6.81 13.80 6.38
C ALA A 89 -6.67 14.99 5.42
N ALA A 90 -6.25 16.16 5.95
CA ALA A 90 -5.98 17.34 5.14
C ALA A 90 -4.89 17.08 4.08
N ALA A 91 -3.78 16.44 4.45
CA ALA A 91 -2.69 16.10 3.55
C ALA A 91 -3.11 15.12 2.45
N LEU A 92 -3.91 14.10 2.77
CA LEU A 92 -4.44 13.15 1.78
C LEU A 92 -5.40 13.84 0.78
N VAL A 93 -6.25 14.75 1.27
CA VAL A 93 -7.17 15.54 0.42
C VAL A 93 -6.40 16.49 -0.50
N ASP A 94 -5.36 17.14 0.03
CA ASP A 94 -4.49 18.04 -0.73
C ASP A 94 -3.77 17.28 -1.87
N LEU A 95 -3.18 16.12 -1.56
CA LEU A 95 -2.58 15.26 -2.58
C LEU A 95 -3.61 14.79 -3.62
N LEU A 96 -4.81 14.41 -3.20
CA LEU A 96 -5.88 14.03 -4.11
C LEU A 96 -6.26 15.18 -5.05
N ALA A 97 -6.33 16.42 -4.54
CA ALA A 97 -6.61 17.59 -5.36
C ALA A 97 -5.55 17.80 -6.45
N HIS A 98 -4.27 17.63 -6.13
CA HIS A 98 -3.19 17.66 -7.12
C HIS A 98 -3.31 16.55 -8.17
N VAL A 99 -3.63 15.32 -7.75
CA VAL A 99 -3.85 14.20 -8.68
C VAL A 99 -5.03 14.47 -9.62
N LEU A 100 -6.14 15.04 -9.12
CA LEU A 100 -7.31 15.36 -9.93
C LEU A 100 -7.08 16.56 -10.86
N ALA A 101 -6.29 17.55 -10.45
CA ALA A 101 -6.08 18.77 -11.21
C ALA A 101 -5.11 18.59 -12.40
N GLY A 102 -4.11 17.71 -12.27
CA GLY A 102 -3.07 17.57 -13.29
C GLY A 102 -2.28 16.27 -13.22
N GLY A 103 -2.85 15.25 -12.57
CA GLY A 103 -2.21 13.97 -12.38
C GLY A 103 -2.95 12.78 -12.97
N SER A 104 -2.43 11.60 -12.69
CA SER A 104 -2.99 10.32 -13.10
C SER A 104 -2.58 9.21 -12.14
N ILE A 105 -3.38 8.15 -12.10
CA ILE A 105 -3.05 6.89 -11.42
C ILE A 105 -3.26 5.76 -12.46
N PRO A 106 -2.19 5.24 -13.09
CA PRO A 106 -2.33 4.23 -14.12
C PRO A 106 -2.65 2.86 -13.52
N VAL A 107 -3.58 2.14 -14.15
CA VAL A 107 -4.12 0.83 -13.71
C VAL A 107 -3.03 -0.26 -13.55
N GLY A 108 -1.87 -0.10 -14.18
CA GLY A 108 -0.80 -1.11 -14.14
C GLY A 108 -0.01 -1.15 -12.83
N ASN A 109 0.26 0.00 -12.22
CA ASN A 109 1.11 0.08 -11.02
C ASN A 109 0.52 0.94 -9.89
N TYR A 110 -0.60 1.64 -10.14
CA TYR A 110 -1.27 2.51 -9.19
C TYR A 110 -0.37 3.56 -8.54
N VAL A 111 0.68 4.00 -9.25
CA VAL A 111 1.59 5.04 -8.79
C VAL A 111 1.07 6.40 -9.25
N PRO A 112 0.69 7.32 -8.35
CA PRO A 112 0.28 8.65 -8.75
C PRO A 112 1.43 9.39 -9.45
N ALA A 113 1.11 10.09 -10.52
CA ALA A 113 2.02 10.98 -11.23
C ALA A 113 1.33 12.32 -11.43
N VAL A 114 1.99 13.43 -11.08
CA VAL A 114 1.42 14.77 -11.17
C VAL A 114 2.35 15.67 -11.99
N THR A 115 1.77 16.36 -12.97
CA THR A 115 2.51 17.28 -13.84
C THR A 115 2.45 18.70 -13.26
N PRO A 116 3.60 19.37 -13.02
CA PRO A 116 3.62 20.79 -12.67
C PRO A 116 2.97 21.65 -13.77
N SER A 117 2.36 22.76 -13.38
CA SER A 117 1.73 23.71 -14.30
C SER A 117 2.06 25.16 -13.89
N GLU A 118 1.58 26.14 -14.67
CA GLU A 118 1.78 27.56 -14.33
C GLU A 118 1.22 27.95 -12.95
N ARG A 119 0.16 27.27 -12.48
CA ARG A 119 -0.51 27.56 -11.21
C ARG A 119 -0.02 26.70 -10.04
N VAL A 120 0.66 25.60 -10.34
CA VAL A 120 1.07 24.60 -9.35
C VAL A 120 2.50 24.18 -9.69
N SER A 121 3.44 24.62 -8.87
CA SER A 121 4.85 24.32 -9.01
C SER A 121 5.17 22.86 -8.65
N ALA A 122 6.31 22.37 -9.14
CA ALA A 122 6.82 21.06 -8.74
C ALA A 122 7.07 20.98 -7.22
N ALA A 123 7.51 22.09 -6.60
CA ALA A 123 7.78 22.14 -5.17
C ALA A 123 6.51 21.94 -4.34
N GLU A 124 5.40 22.59 -4.70
CA GLU A 124 4.11 22.42 -4.01
C GLU A 124 3.63 20.97 -4.10
N ILE A 125 3.75 20.34 -5.27
CA ILE A 125 3.40 18.93 -5.45
C ILE A 125 4.26 18.03 -4.54
N ARG A 126 5.57 18.29 -4.46
CA ARG A 126 6.46 17.52 -3.56
C ARG A 126 6.05 17.67 -2.10
N THR A 127 5.75 18.90 -1.67
CA THR A 127 5.27 19.16 -0.32
C THR A 127 3.99 18.39 -0.01
N ALA A 128 3.04 18.28 -0.96
CA ALA A 128 1.84 17.47 -0.77
C ALA A 128 2.16 15.98 -0.58
N PHE A 129 3.11 15.42 -1.33
CA PHE A 129 3.59 14.03 -1.11
C PHE A 129 4.34 13.87 0.23
N GLU A 130 5.19 14.84 0.60
CA GLU A 130 5.96 14.81 1.84
C GLU A 130 5.03 14.86 3.08
N ARG A 131 3.95 15.65 3.02
CA ARG A 131 2.94 15.72 4.10
C ARG A 131 2.25 14.39 4.34
N VAL A 132 2.16 13.51 3.35
CA VAL A 132 1.65 12.13 3.52
C VAL A 132 2.76 11.11 3.81
N GLY A 133 4.01 11.54 3.98
CA GLY A 133 5.15 10.67 4.28
C GLY A 133 5.66 9.88 3.07
N VAL A 134 5.62 10.50 1.87
CA VAL A 134 6.09 9.90 0.61
C VAL A 134 7.16 10.78 -0.02
N GLU A 135 8.35 10.22 -0.19
CA GLU A 135 9.43 10.86 -0.95
C GLU A 135 9.12 10.83 -2.45
N THR A 136 9.66 11.80 -3.19
CA THR A 136 9.38 11.96 -4.62
C THR A 136 10.64 12.12 -5.46
N ARG A 137 10.50 11.81 -6.75
CA ARG A 137 11.49 12.08 -7.80
C ARG A 137 10.81 12.71 -9.00
N THR A 138 11.61 13.31 -9.88
CA THR A 138 11.12 13.75 -11.20
C THR A 138 11.25 12.61 -12.19
N ARG A 139 10.21 12.37 -12.98
CA ARG A 139 10.23 11.51 -14.18
C ARG A 139 10.19 12.39 -15.43
N ASN A 140 10.82 11.95 -16.51
CA ASN A 140 10.86 12.63 -17.82
C ASN A 140 11.50 14.03 -17.83
N ALA A 141 12.31 14.40 -16.83
CA ALA A 141 12.94 15.73 -16.78
C ALA A 141 13.72 16.08 -18.06
N ASP A 142 14.43 15.08 -18.60
CA ASP A 142 15.30 15.23 -19.76
C ASP A 142 14.74 14.56 -21.02
N ALA A 143 13.44 14.22 -21.04
CA ALA A 143 12.82 13.48 -22.14
C ALA A 143 12.08 14.44 -23.10
N PRO A 144 12.59 14.67 -24.34
CA PRO A 144 11.95 15.58 -25.28
C PRO A 144 10.52 15.14 -25.63
N GLY A 145 9.58 16.09 -25.65
CA GLY A 145 8.17 15.82 -26.00
C GLY A 145 7.36 15.11 -24.91
N ARG A 146 7.91 14.93 -23.70
CA ARG A 146 7.22 14.37 -22.53
C ARG A 146 7.18 15.41 -21.43
N ALA A 147 6.03 15.53 -20.77
CA ALA A 147 5.91 16.39 -19.61
C ALA A 147 6.71 15.81 -18.44
N ALA A 148 7.43 16.68 -17.72
CA ALA A 148 8.06 16.33 -16.46
C ALA A 148 6.99 16.06 -15.40
N GLU A 149 7.13 14.98 -14.66
CA GLU A 149 6.14 14.55 -13.67
C GLU A 149 6.82 14.36 -12.31
N VAL A 150 6.17 14.80 -11.24
CA VAL A 150 6.52 14.41 -9.87
C VAL A 150 5.84 13.08 -9.57
N VAL A 151 6.64 12.09 -9.19
CA VAL A 151 6.17 10.74 -8.86
C VAL A 151 6.78 10.28 -7.53
N PRO A 152 6.12 9.40 -6.77
CA PRO A 152 6.73 8.73 -5.63
C PRO A 152 8.07 8.08 -5.99
N THR A 153 9.03 8.19 -5.09
CA THR A 153 10.20 7.33 -5.11
C THR A 153 9.72 5.94 -4.75
N LEU A 154 9.77 5.01 -5.70
CA LEU A 154 9.56 3.61 -5.40
C LEU A 154 10.76 3.16 -4.55
N SER A 155 10.61 3.14 -3.23
CA SER A 155 11.30 2.13 -2.44
C SER A 155 10.89 0.79 -3.06
N LEU A 156 11.82 -0.17 -3.18
CA LEU A 156 11.58 -1.50 -3.75
C LEU A 156 10.51 -2.27 -2.94
N ILE A 157 9.25 -1.87 -3.07
CA ILE A 157 8.10 -2.65 -2.71
C ILE A 157 7.95 -3.55 -3.91
N HIS A 158 8.43 -4.78 -3.79
CA HIS A 158 8.20 -5.86 -4.74
C HIS A 158 6.68 -6.03 -4.88
N ILE A 159 6.07 -5.25 -5.77
CA ILE A 159 4.79 -5.59 -6.37
C ILE A 159 5.14 -6.78 -7.23
N SER A 160 4.91 -7.98 -6.71
CA SER A 160 5.09 -9.22 -7.45
C SER A 160 4.19 -9.13 -8.68
N GLU A 161 4.77 -8.82 -9.84
CA GLU A 161 4.10 -9.04 -11.11
C GLU A 161 3.84 -10.55 -11.22
N ARG A 162 2.54 -10.87 -11.20
CA ARG A 162 1.77 -12.06 -11.65
C ARG A 162 2.45 -13.41 -11.87
#